data_AF-A0A959TE87-F1
#
_entry.id   AF-A0A959TE87-F1
#
_cell.length_a   1.000
_cell.length_b   1.000
_cell.length_c   1.000
_cell.angle_alpha   90.00
_cell.angle_beta   90.00
_cell.angle_gamma   90.00
#
_symmetry.space_group_name_H-M   'P 1'
#
loop_
_entity.id
_entity.type
_entity.pdbx_description
1 polymer ?
#
loop_
_entity_poly.entity_id
_entity_poly.type
_entity_poly.pdbx_seq_one_letter_code
_entity_poly.pdbx_strand_id
1 'polypeptide(L)'
;MRKSLSLLSILLGSMVSAQQGLPHALAPHEHALIPAYRDSRASAARGINTPPTYPVRTMAEWEEVQALVITWTSYTGILKQIVRYALDECPVIIACDDPAAVTAYLQNSSFGGPIADLSDVTFLQEDFNSIWVRDYGMETMYRNEVDSLVLLDWIYNRPRPDDDALPDAISGYLGIPMFSTTQAPYDLVHTGGNFMSDGAGTAFSSELVVEENGPSGQFNQTVRTPAEVDSMMKWFMGIERYVRMSTLPYDGIHHIDMHMKLLDEETLLVGEFPVGVSDGPQLEQNLQFIASNYNSTYGTPYELVRIPMPPSTGGAYPPQGYYRTYANNLFINGTVLVPTYREEYDTTGLRILRESLPGYRVIGIDC
;
A
#
# COMPACT_ATOMS: atom_id res chain seq x y z
N MET A 1 -44.25 -23.24 44.81
CA MET A 1 -43.27 -22.14 44.92
C MET A 1 -41.86 -22.70 44.93
N ARG A 2 -41.18 -22.70 43.78
CA ARG A 2 -39.72 -22.66 43.63
C ARG A 2 -39.48 -22.26 42.18
N LYS A 3 -38.98 -21.04 41.99
CA LYS A 3 -38.79 -20.37 40.70
C LYS A 3 -37.56 -20.97 40.03
N SER A 4 -37.71 -21.48 38.82
CA SER A 4 -36.63 -21.80 37.91
C SER A 4 -36.10 -20.47 37.35
N LEU A 5 -34.88 -20.09 37.69
CA LEU A 5 -34.16 -19.01 37.00
C LEU A 5 -33.56 -19.63 35.73
N SER A 6 -34.15 -19.33 34.57
CA SER A 6 -33.50 -19.54 33.28
C SER A 6 -32.52 -18.38 33.06
N LEU A 7 -31.22 -18.67 33.09
CA LEU A 7 -30.19 -17.76 32.58
C LEU A 7 -30.33 -17.71 31.06
N LEU A 8 -30.85 -16.61 30.53
CA LEU A 8 -30.83 -16.31 29.11
C LEU A 8 -29.48 -15.68 28.79
N SER A 9 -28.52 -16.50 28.37
CA SER A 9 -27.26 -16.02 27.82
C SER A 9 -27.54 -15.37 26.46
N ILE A 10 -27.62 -14.04 26.44
CA ILE A 10 -27.68 -13.27 25.19
C ILE A 10 -26.26 -13.28 24.63
N LEU A 11 -25.97 -14.17 23.69
CA LEU A 11 -24.86 -14.00 22.77
C LEU A 11 -25.19 -12.80 21.87
N LEU A 12 -24.63 -11.63 22.19
CA LEU A 12 -24.43 -10.60 21.16
C LEU A 12 -23.31 -11.07 20.24
N GLY A 13 -23.67 -11.80 19.19
CA GLY A 13 -22.80 -11.94 18.04
C GLY A 13 -22.72 -10.59 17.34
N SER A 14 -21.59 -9.91 17.43
CA SER A 14 -21.24 -8.82 16.53
C SER A 14 -20.99 -9.43 15.15
N MET A 15 -22.05 -9.59 14.36
CA MET A 15 -21.89 -9.76 12.92
C MET A 15 -21.61 -8.38 12.33
N VAL A 16 -20.36 -7.95 12.39
CA VAL A 16 -19.86 -6.95 11.44
C VAL A 16 -19.56 -7.76 10.18
N SER A 17 -20.48 -7.79 9.22
CA SER A 17 -20.14 -8.37 7.93
C SER A 17 -19.10 -7.47 7.27
N ALA A 18 -18.04 -8.03 6.69
CA ALA A 18 -17.11 -7.30 5.84
C ALA A 18 -17.91 -6.42 4.85
N GLN A 19 -17.75 -5.10 4.96
CA GLN A 19 -18.48 -4.17 4.12
C GLN A 19 -17.80 -4.16 2.74
N GLN A 20 -18.21 -5.09 1.87
CA GLN A 20 -17.66 -5.21 0.53
C GLN A 20 -17.70 -3.87 -0.21
N GLY A 21 -16.55 -3.41 -0.70
CA GLY A 21 -16.47 -2.26 -1.60
C GLY A 21 -16.31 -0.88 -0.93
N LEU A 22 -15.71 -0.78 0.26
CA LEU A 22 -15.30 0.52 0.78
C LEU A 22 -14.34 1.24 -0.20
N PRO A 23 -14.54 2.56 -0.41
CA PRO A 23 -13.71 3.32 -1.34
C PRO A 23 -12.26 3.42 -0.84
N HIS A 24 -11.33 3.70 -1.76
CA HIS A 24 -9.94 4.04 -1.44
C HIS A 24 -9.87 5.33 -0.60
N ALA A 25 -10.70 6.32 -0.93
CA ALA A 25 -10.89 7.54 -0.12
C ALA A 25 -11.70 7.26 1.15
N LEU A 26 -11.64 8.18 2.12
CA LEU A 26 -12.47 8.13 3.31
C LEU A 26 -13.94 8.40 2.93
N ALA A 27 -14.84 7.47 3.24
CA ALA A 27 -16.25 7.65 2.93
C ALA A 27 -16.90 8.69 3.87
N PRO A 28 -17.92 9.44 3.43
CA PRO A 28 -18.54 10.49 4.24
C PRO A 28 -19.02 10.03 5.63
N HIS A 29 -19.50 8.79 5.74
CA HIS A 29 -19.98 8.22 7.01
C HIS A 29 -18.84 7.79 7.95
N GLU A 30 -17.65 7.49 7.40
CA GLU A 30 -16.49 7.05 8.17
C GLU A 30 -15.91 8.19 9.03
N HIS A 31 -16.08 9.46 8.65
CA HIS A 31 -15.61 10.60 9.46
C HIS A 31 -16.12 10.58 10.91
N ALA A 32 -17.35 10.12 11.13
CA ALA A 32 -17.93 10.04 12.48
C ALA A 32 -17.30 8.91 13.33
N LEU A 33 -16.64 7.95 12.70
CA LEU A 33 -16.01 6.79 13.36
C LEU A 33 -14.59 7.09 13.83
N ILE A 34 -13.94 8.12 13.28
CA ILE A 34 -12.52 8.44 13.54
C ILE A 34 -12.22 8.59 15.05
N PRO A 35 -12.98 9.33 15.86
CA PRO A 35 -12.65 9.48 17.28
C PRO A 35 -12.66 8.14 18.03
N ALA A 36 -13.69 7.31 17.80
CA ALA A 36 -13.80 6.01 18.43
C ALA A 36 -12.67 5.06 17.99
N TYR A 37 -12.35 5.06 16.69
CA TYR A 37 -11.22 4.32 16.13
C TYR A 37 -9.89 4.74 16.76
N ARG A 38 -9.57 6.05 16.76
CA ARG A 38 -8.36 6.59 17.38
C ARG A 38 -8.24 6.20 18.86
N ASP A 39 -9.32 6.34 19.60
CA ASP A 39 -9.30 6.09 21.04
C ASP A 39 -9.21 4.58 21.36
N SER A 40 -9.70 3.71 20.48
CA SER A 40 -9.62 2.25 20.64
C SER A 40 -8.18 1.71 20.63
N ARG A 41 -7.29 2.33 19.84
CA ARG A 41 -5.86 1.93 19.74
C ARG A 41 -5.06 2.16 21.02
N ALA A 42 -5.44 3.15 21.84
CA ALA A 42 -4.71 3.50 23.06
C ALA A 42 -4.57 2.32 24.03
N SER A 43 -5.46 1.34 23.93
CA SER A 43 -5.52 0.15 24.77
C SER A 43 -5.10 -1.15 24.08
N ALA A 44 -4.86 -1.13 22.76
CA ALA A 44 -4.59 -2.32 21.96
C ALA A 44 -3.08 -2.60 21.92
N ALA A 45 -2.61 -3.68 22.54
CA ALA A 45 -1.21 -4.09 22.44
C ALA A 45 -0.96 -4.72 21.06
N ARG A 46 -0.32 -3.98 20.16
CA ARG A 46 0.04 -4.40 18.79
C ARG A 46 1.54 -4.31 18.60
N GLY A 47 2.15 -5.39 18.09
CA GLY A 47 3.59 -5.48 17.80
C GLY A 47 4.55 -5.00 18.92
N ILE A 48 5.76 -4.63 18.52
CA ILE A 48 6.78 -3.99 19.35
C ILE A 48 6.66 -2.47 19.18
N ASN A 49 6.17 -1.78 20.21
CA ASN A 49 5.81 -0.36 20.18
C ASN A 49 6.96 0.61 20.54
N THR A 50 8.20 0.16 20.49
CA THR A 50 9.38 0.99 20.73
C THR A 50 10.35 0.85 19.55
N PRO A 51 11.13 1.90 19.22
CA PRO A 51 12.08 1.81 18.13
C PRO A 51 13.02 0.61 18.27
N PRO A 52 13.42 -0.02 17.15
CA PRO A 52 14.48 -1.00 17.12
C PRO A 52 15.73 -0.51 17.87
N THR A 53 16.33 -1.40 18.69
CA THR A 53 17.59 -1.10 19.42
C THR A 53 18.84 -1.42 18.58
N TYR A 54 18.63 -1.67 17.29
CA TYR A 54 19.63 -2.04 16.30
C TYR A 54 19.35 -1.27 15.00
N PRO A 55 20.34 -1.10 14.11
CA PRO A 55 20.11 -0.51 12.80
C PRO A 55 19.08 -1.31 12.00
N VAL A 56 18.24 -0.63 11.25
CA VAL A 56 17.27 -1.22 10.33
C VAL A 56 17.44 -0.61 8.95
N ARG A 57 17.12 -1.38 7.92
CA ARG A 57 17.10 -0.94 6.52
C ARG A 57 15.75 -1.30 5.91
N THR A 58 14.96 -0.29 5.53
CA THR A 58 13.74 -0.55 4.75
C THR A 58 14.10 -1.07 3.38
N MET A 59 13.39 -2.10 2.92
CA MET A 59 13.64 -2.69 1.61
C MET A 59 13.07 -1.83 0.48
N ALA A 60 13.69 -1.90 -0.69
CA ALA A 60 13.08 -1.45 -1.93
C ALA A 60 12.08 -2.50 -2.46
N GLU A 61 11.14 -2.08 -3.30
CA GLU A 61 10.10 -2.99 -3.82
C GLU A 61 10.64 -4.02 -4.81
N TRP A 62 11.77 -3.75 -5.49
CA TRP A 62 12.41 -4.68 -6.42
C TRP A 62 13.31 -5.72 -5.74
N GLU A 63 13.50 -5.62 -4.43
CA GLU A 63 14.20 -6.67 -3.69
C GLU A 63 13.36 -7.96 -3.64
N GLU A 64 14.01 -9.10 -3.42
CA GLU A 64 13.38 -10.41 -3.46
C GLU A 64 12.27 -10.53 -2.41
N VAL A 65 11.06 -10.90 -2.85
CA VAL A 65 9.88 -11.10 -2.00
C VAL A 65 9.63 -12.58 -1.74
N GLN A 66 9.41 -12.92 -0.47
CA GLN A 66 9.14 -14.29 -0.03
C GLN A 66 7.68 -14.70 -0.18
N ALA A 67 6.76 -13.75 -0.14
CA ALA A 67 5.34 -13.97 -0.35
C ALA A 67 4.65 -12.68 -0.79
N LEU A 68 3.56 -12.80 -1.53
CA LEU A 68 2.64 -11.70 -1.82
C LEU A 68 1.42 -11.80 -0.91
N VAL A 69 1.02 -10.68 -0.29
CA VAL A 69 -0.22 -10.59 0.49
C VAL A 69 -1.30 -9.89 -0.34
N ILE A 70 -2.49 -10.47 -0.38
CA ILE A 70 -3.70 -9.83 -0.91
C ILE A 70 -4.89 -10.01 0.03
N THR A 71 -5.85 -9.08 -0.05
CA THR A 71 -7.16 -9.22 0.62
C THR A 71 -8.23 -9.52 -0.41
N TRP A 72 -8.98 -10.61 -0.22
CA TRP A 72 -9.92 -11.11 -1.20
C TRP A 72 -11.35 -10.67 -0.91
N THR A 73 -11.81 -9.63 -1.63
CA THR A 73 -13.18 -9.13 -1.49
C THR A 73 -13.75 -8.56 -2.78
N SER A 74 -13.30 -7.37 -3.19
CA SER A 74 -13.72 -6.69 -4.43
C SER A 74 -12.79 -7.05 -5.59
N TYR A 75 -13.19 -6.71 -6.83
CA TYR A 75 -12.33 -6.84 -8.03
C TYR A 75 -11.69 -8.23 -8.21
N THR A 76 -12.42 -9.30 -7.87
CA THR A 76 -11.89 -10.67 -7.81
C THR A 76 -11.31 -11.19 -9.13
N GLY A 77 -11.73 -10.62 -10.28
CA GLY A 77 -11.11 -10.90 -11.57
C GLY A 77 -9.68 -10.35 -11.71
N ILE A 78 -9.43 -9.17 -11.15
CA ILE A 78 -8.09 -8.56 -11.09
C ILE A 78 -7.25 -9.36 -10.08
N LEU A 79 -7.78 -9.60 -8.88
CA LEU A 79 -7.09 -10.37 -7.84
C LEU A 79 -6.71 -11.77 -8.33
N LYS A 80 -7.59 -12.47 -9.05
CA LYS A 80 -7.27 -13.79 -9.64
C LYS A 80 -6.10 -13.72 -10.61
N GLN A 81 -6.02 -12.67 -11.43
CA GLN A 81 -4.90 -12.50 -12.35
C GLN A 81 -3.60 -12.18 -11.60
N ILE A 82 -3.66 -11.36 -10.54
CA ILE A 82 -2.51 -11.13 -9.66
C ILE A 82 -2.02 -12.45 -9.06
N VAL A 83 -2.92 -13.24 -8.44
CA VAL A 83 -2.58 -14.56 -7.88
C VAL A 83 -1.93 -15.45 -8.94
N ARG A 84 -2.50 -15.53 -10.15
CA ARG A 84 -1.95 -16.38 -11.22
C ARG A 84 -0.49 -16.07 -11.52
N TYR A 85 -0.16 -14.80 -11.70
CA TYR A 85 1.20 -14.42 -12.09
C TYR A 85 2.16 -14.37 -10.90
N ALA A 86 1.65 -14.09 -9.69
CA ALA A 86 2.43 -14.14 -8.46
C ALA A 86 2.91 -15.57 -8.15
N LEU A 87 2.07 -16.59 -8.39
CA LEU A 87 2.42 -18.00 -8.13
C LEU A 87 3.56 -18.53 -9.01
N ASP A 88 3.93 -17.83 -10.09
CA ASP A 88 5.14 -18.15 -10.85
C ASP A 88 6.44 -17.71 -10.11
N GLU A 89 6.30 -16.83 -9.12
CA GLU A 89 7.40 -16.06 -8.51
C GLU A 89 7.54 -16.30 -6.99
N CYS A 90 6.43 -16.39 -6.26
CA CYS A 90 6.40 -16.63 -4.83
C CYS A 90 5.03 -17.15 -4.33
N PRO A 91 4.97 -17.74 -3.12
CA PRO A 91 3.71 -18.03 -2.44
C PRO A 91 2.80 -16.80 -2.27
N VAL A 92 1.49 -17.03 -2.26
CA VAL A 92 0.48 -15.98 -2.08
C VAL A 92 -0.31 -16.22 -0.80
N ILE A 93 -0.35 -15.23 0.08
CA ILE A 93 -1.19 -15.20 1.28
C ILE A 93 -2.45 -14.39 0.96
N ILE A 94 -3.61 -15.02 1.10
CA ILE A 94 -4.91 -14.44 0.81
C ILE A 94 -5.69 -14.30 2.12
N ALA A 95 -5.86 -13.06 2.60
CA ALA A 95 -6.83 -12.75 3.64
C ALA A 95 -8.25 -12.84 3.07
N CYS A 96 -9.11 -13.68 3.64
CA CYS A 96 -10.46 -13.92 3.10
C CYS A 96 -11.45 -14.45 4.14
N ASP A 97 -12.75 -14.17 3.93
CA ASP A 97 -13.81 -14.66 4.82
C ASP A 97 -14.09 -16.17 4.65
N ASP A 98 -14.05 -16.65 3.40
CA ASP A 98 -14.43 -18.01 3.02
C ASP A 98 -13.40 -18.63 2.06
N PRO A 99 -12.40 -19.36 2.59
CA PRO A 99 -11.38 -20.03 1.78
C PRO A 99 -11.94 -20.98 0.71
N ALA A 100 -13.09 -21.62 0.96
CA ALA A 100 -13.71 -22.54 0.01
C ALA A 100 -14.29 -21.79 -1.20
N ALA A 101 -14.94 -20.64 -0.95
CA ALA A 101 -15.42 -19.76 -2.01
C ALA A 101 -14.26 -19.19 -2.85
N VAL A 102 -13.17 -18.76 -2.21
CA VAL A 102 -11.97 -18.28 -2.92
C VAL A 102 -11.36 -19.39 -3.78
N THR A 103 -11.18 -20.59 -3.22
CA THR A 103 -10.66 -21.77 -3.94
C THR A 103 -11.50 -22.06 -5.19
N ALA A 104 -12.83 -22.11 -5.04
CA ALA A 104 -13.73 -22.34 -6.16
C ALA A 104 -13.63 -21.25 -7.24
N TYR A 105 -13.41 -19.99 -6.85
CA TYR A 105 -13.22 -18.89 -7.79
C TYR A 105 -11.88 -18.98 -8.55
N LEU A 106 -10.79 -19.25 -7.84
CA LEU A 106 -9.46 -19.43 -8.44
C LEU A 106 -9.44 -20.60 -9.44
N GLN A 107 -10.20 -21.67 -9.17
CA GLN A 107 -10.29 -22.86 -10.02
C GLN A 107 -11.35 -22.78 -11.14
N ASN A 108 -12.13 -21.71 -11.23
CA ASN A 108 -13.10 -21.57 -12.32
C ASN A 108 -12.43 -21.12 -13.65
N SER A 109 -13.18 -21.12 -14.75
CA SER A 109 -12.66 -20.76 -16.08
C SER A 109 -12.55 -19.25 -16.35
N SER A 110 -13.04 -18.38 -15.47
CA SER A 110 -13.07 -16.93 -15.67
C SER A 110 -11.68 -16.30 -15.51
N PHE A 111 -11.50 -15.11 -16.11
CA PHE A 111 -10.28 -14.29 -15.98
C PHE A 111 -8.99 -15.07 -16.28
N GLY A 112 -8.94 -15.67 -17.47
CA GLY A 112 -7.77 -16.41 -17.98
C GLY A 112 -7.68 -17.88 -17.56
N GLY A 113 -8.76 -18.47 -17.04
CA GLY A 113 -8.86 -19.92 -16.81
C GLY A 113 -8.61 -20.39 -15.36
N PRO A 114 -8.67 -21.70 -15.12
CA PRO A 114 -8.47 -22.27 -13.79
C PRO A 114 -6.99 -22.16 -13.37
N ILE A 115 -6.75 -21.77 -12.11
CA ILE A 115 -5.46 -21.99 -11.45
C ILE A 115 -5.54 -23.39 -10.83
N ALA A 116 -4.89 -24.36 -11.48
CA ALA A 116 -5.07 -25.78 -11.16
C ALA A 116 -4.40 -26.17 -9.84
N ASP A 117 -3.20 -25.64 -9.60
CA ASP A 117 -2.43 -25.87 -8.38
C ASP A 117 -2.50 -24.66 -7.47
N LEU A 118 -2.86 -24.89 -6.22
CA LEU A 118 -2.98 -23.87 -5.17
C LEU A 118 -2.11 -24.24 -3.96
N SER A 119 -1.12 -25.13 -4.12
CA SER A 119 -0.23 -25.54 -3.02
C SER A 119 0.54 -24.38 -2.38
N ASP A 120 0.87 -23.36 -3.19
CA ASP A 120 1.56 -22.15 -2.75
C ASP A 120 0.59 -20.99 -2.45
N VAL A 121 -0.71 -21.29 -2.30
CA VAL A 121 -1.71 -20.34 -1.77
C VAL A 121 -2.02 -20.68 -0.33
N THR A 122 -1.78 -19.71 0.56
CA THR A 122 -2.24 -19.77 1.94
C THR A 122 -3.49 -18.92 2.09
N PHE A 123 -4.56 -19.51 2.61
CA PHE A 123 -5.77 -18.78 3.00
C PHE A 123 -5.69 -18.43 4.48
N LEU A 124 -5.67 -17.14 4.78
CA LEU A 124 -5.70 -16.61 6.13
C LEU A 124 -7.12 -16.10 6.41
N GLN A 125 -7.86 -16.81 7.26
CA GLN A 125 -9.25 -16.46 7.55
C GLN A 125 -9.30 -15.45 8.71
N GLU A 126 -9.26 -14.17 8.36
CA GLU A 126 -9.21 -13.03 9.27
C GLU A 126 -10.23 -11.98 8.84
N ASP A 127 -10.68 -11.17 9.79
CA ASP A 127 -11.57 -10.05 9.51
C ASP A 127 -10.80 -8.92 8.79
N PHE A 128 -11.46 -8.24 7.85
CA PHE A 128 -10.95 -7.06 7.15
C PHE A 128 -12.12 -6.15 6.74
N ASN A 129 -11.85 -4.89 6.45
CA ASN A 129 -12.86 -3.93 6.02
C ASN A 129 -12.79 -3.61 4.52
N SER A 130 -11.60 -3.66 3.90
CA SER A 130 -11.40 -3.24 2.51
C SER A 130 -10.31 -4.02 1.79
N ILE A 131 -10.23 -3.83 0.46
CA ILE A 131 -9.29 -4.53 -0.42
C ILE A 131 -7.87 -3.92 -0.41
N TRP A 132 -7.70 -2.73 0.16
CA TRP A 132 -6.53 -1.86 -0.05
C TRP A 132 -5.33 -2.24 0.81
N VAL A 133 -4.90 -3.51 0.78
CA VAL A 133 -3.81 -4.04 1.62
C VAL A 133 -2.47 -3.35 1.41
N ARG A 134 -2.28 -2.67 0.27
CA ARG A 134 -1.14 -1.76 0.07
C ARG A 134 -1.11 -0.65 1.12
N ASP A 135 -2.27 -0.15 1.55
CA ASP A 135 -2.33 1.02 2.44
C ASP A 135 -2.18 0.65 3.91
N TYR A 136 -2.80 -0.47 4.34
CA TYR A 136 -2.85 -0.90 5.74
C TYR A 136 -1.94 -2.10 6.04
N GLY A 137 -1.34 -2.71 5.02
CA GLY A 137 -0.38 -3.79 5.18
C GLY A 137 0.90 -3.32 5.88
N MET A 138 1.72 -4.29 6.25
CA MET A 138 3.02 -4.01 6.83
C MET A 138 4.04 -3.54 5.79
N GLU A 139 4.96 -2.70 6.21
CA GLU A 139 6.21 -2.46 5.50
C GLU A 139 7.26 -3.48 5.92
N THR A 140 8.06 -3.92 4.96
CA THR A 140 9.11 -4.91 5.21
C THR A 140 10.47 -4.24 5.34
N MET A 141 11.24 -4.67 6.34
CA MET A 141 12.56 -4.12 6.65
C MET A 141 13.51 -5.25 7.01
N TYR A 142 14.80 -4.94 6.96
CA TYR A 142 15.86 -5.79 7.47
C TYR A 142 16.40 -5.25 8.79
N ARG A 143 16.69 -6.17 9.69
CA ARG A 143 17.63 -5.93 10.77
C ARG A 143 19.04 -5.83 10.18
N ASN A 144 19.79 -4.82 10.62
CA ASN A 144 21.05 -4.44 9.99
C ASN A 144 20.83 -4.26 8.47
N GLU A 145 21.85 -4.51 7.65
CA GLU A 145 21.72 -4.41 6.19
C GLU A 145 20.75 -5.48 5.62
N VAL A 146 21.00 -6.77 5.88
CA VAL A 146 20.25 -7.91 5.28
C VAL A 146 20.20 -9.15 6.19
N ASP A 147 20.30 -9.00 7.52
CA ASP A 147 20.46 -10.14 8.45
C ASP A 147 19.17 -10.96 8.63
N SER A 148 18.09 -10.30 9.04
CA SER A 148 16.79 -10.94 9.25
C SER A 148 15.65 -9.99 8.95
N LEU A 149 14.53 -10.50 8.45
CA LEU A 149 13.33 -9.71 8.22
C LEU A 149 12.71 -9.25 9.55
N VAL A 150 12.21 -8.03 9.53
CA VAL A 150 11.30 -7.45 10.52
C VAL A 150 10.25 -6.64 9.78
N LEU A 151 9.05 -6.56 10.34
CA LEU A 151 7.93 -5.82 9.75
C LEU A 151 7.67 -4.53 10.53
N LEU A 152 7.03 -3.56 9.87
CA LEU A 152 6.51 -2.35 10.52
C LEU A 152 5.04 -2.15 10.16
N ASP A 153 4.24 -1.91 11.19
CA ASP A 153 2.84 -1.55 11.09
C ASP A 153 2.63 -0.08 11.51
N TRP A 154 1.87 0.67 10.72
CA TRP A 154 1.53 2.07 10.98
C TRP A 154 0.09 2.21 11.46
N ILE A 155 -0.32 3.41 11.87
CA ILE A 155 -1.75 3.72 12.01
C ILE A 155 -2.36 3.91 10.63
N TYR A 156 -3.29 3.05 10.24
CA TYR A 156 -4.03 3.26 9.01
C TYR A 156 -4.94 4.49 9.09
N ASN A 157 -4.90 5.35 8.07
CA ASN A 157 -5.65 6.62 7.98
C ASN A 157 -7.12 6.46 7.56
N ARG A 158 -7.73 5.31 7.86
CA ARG A 158 -9.18 5.07 7.74
C ARG A 158 -9.67 4.42 9.03
N PRO A 159 -10.89 4.72 9.51
CA PRO A 159 -11.44 4.10 10.70
C PRO A 159 -11.96 2.70 10.41
N ARG A 160 -11.04 1.86 9.93
CA ARG A 160 -11.22 0.49 9.46
C ARG A 160 -10.36 -0.42 10.36
N PRO A 161 -10.85 -0.76 11.56
CA PRO A 161 -10.04 -1.45 12.57
C PRO A 161 -9.59 -2.85 12.16
N ASP A 162 -10.35 -3.55 11.31
CA ASP A 162 -9.99 -4.90 10.89
C ASP A 162 -8.91 -4.85 9.80
N ASP A 163 -8.94 -3.84 8.92
CA ASP A 163 -7.82 -3.53 8.02
C ASP A 163 -6.56 -3.20 8.83
N ASP A 164 -6.68 -2.28 9.81
CA ASP A 164 -5.56 -1.83 10.65
C ASP A 164 -4.94 -3.01 11.41
N ALA A 165 -5.73 -4.01 11.83
CA ALA A 165 -5.27 -5.17 12.60
C ALA A 165 -4.69 -6.33 11.77
N LEU A 166 -4.99 -6.43 10.48
CA LEU A 166 -4.55 -7.55 9.62
C LEU A 166 -3.03 -7.79 9.63
N PRO A 167 -2.15 -6.78 9.72
CA PRO A 167 -0.70 -6.99 9.85
C PRO A 167 -0.29 -7.91 11.02
N ASP A 168 -1.01 -7.91 12.14
CA ASP A 168 -0.71 -8.78 13.29
C ASP A 168 -0.93 -10.27 12.94
N ALA A 169 -2.00 -10.58 12.21
CA ALA A 169 -2.30 -11.95 11.80
C ALA A 169 -1.28 -12.47 10.78
N ILE A 170 -0.91 -11.64 9.81
CA ILE A 170 0.06 -12.00 8.77
C ILE A 170 1.47 -12.18 9.38
N SER A 171 1.91 -11.26 10.24
CA SER A 171 3.21 -11.39 10.92
C SER A 171 3.26 -12.61 11.84
N GLY A 172 2.16 -12.92 12.53
CA GLY A 172 2.00 -14.14 13.33
C GLY A 172 2.09 -15.42 12.50
N TYR A 173 1.46 -15.46 11.32
CA TYR A 173 1.55 -16.58 10.39
C TYR A 173 2.97 -16.79 9.86
N LEU A 174 3.63 -15.70 9.43
CA LEU A 174 5.00 -15.73 8.90
C LEU A 174 6.06 -15.99 9.99
N GLY A 175 5.72 -15.74 11.25
CA GLY A 175 6.67 -15.80 12.37
C GLY A 175 7.74 -14.70 12.32
N ILE A 176 7.44 -13.56 11.67
CA ILE A 176 8.35 -12.43 11.53
C ILE A 176 8.04 -11.39 12.61
N PRO A 177 9.03 -10.92 13.40
CA PRO A 177 8.81 -9.86 14.38
C PRO A 177 8.30 -8.58 13.72
N MET A 178 7.28 -7.96 14.32
CA MET A 178 6.68 -6.72 13.83
C MET A 178 6.83 -5.61 14.86
N PHE A 179 7.38 -4.48 14.41
CA PHE A 179 7.31 -3.20 15.11
C PHE A 179 5.99 -2.51 14.76
N SER A 180 5.47 -1.68 15.66
CA SER A 180 4.23 -0.96 15.41
C SER A 180 4.35 0.48 15.91
N THR A 181 3.93 1.42 15.07
CA THR A 181 3.79 2.84 15.42
C THR A 181 2.32 3.18 15.68
N THR A 182 1.58 2.28 16.31
CA THR A 182 0.14 2.48 16.59
C THR A 182 -0.16 3.13 17.94
N GLN A 183 0.86 3.30 18.78
CA GLN A 183 0.74 3.82 20.15
C GLN A 183 1.64 5.03 20.43
N ALA A 184 1.10 5.99 21.19
CA ALA A 184 1.88 7.11 21.70
C ALA A 184 3.01 6.63 22.65
N PRO A 185 4.18 7.30 22.67
CA PRO A 185 4.52 8.54 21.98
C PRO A 185 5.05 8.33 20.55
N TYR A 186 4.98 7.11 20.02
CA TYR A 186 5.52 6.70 18.72
C TYR A 186 4.42 6.44 17.68
N ASP A 187 3.23 7.00 17.89
CA ASP A 187 2.07 6.85 17.02
C ASP A 187 2.23 7.60 15.69
N LEU A 188 2.43 6.91 14.57
CA LEU A 188 2.59 7.52 13.25
C LEU A 188 1.48 7.05 12.31
N VAL A 189 0.78 8.01 11.70
CA VAL A 189 -0.22 7.77 10.65
C VAL A 189 0.50 7.73 9.30
N HIS A 190 0.23 6.69 8.52
CA HIS A 190 0.75 6.57 7.16
C HIS A 190 -0.08 5.58 6.36
N THR A 191 0.11 5.56 5.04
CA THR A 191 -0.37 4.54 4.12
C THR A 191 0.77 4.07 3.21
N GLY A 192 0.82 2.77 2.89
CA GLY A 192 1.86 2.23 2.01
C GLY A 192 1.78 2.74 0.57
N GLY A 193 0.60 3.09 0.05
CA GLY A 193 0.49 3.74 -1.26
C GLY A 193 1.16 5.12 -1.32
N ASN A 194 1.33 5.78 -0.18
CA ASN A 194 2.05 7.05 -0.08
C ASN A 194 3.52 6.89 0.36
N PHE A 195 4.09 5.69 0.30
CA PHE A 195 5.47 5.44 0.74
C PHE A 195 6.23 4.59 -0.28
N MET A 196 7.47 4.97 -0.59
CA MET A 196 8.40 4.15 -1.38
C MET A 196 9.83 4.38 -0.88
N SER A 197 10.61 3.31 -0.71
CA SER A 197 12.04 3.39 -0.37
C SER A 197 12.93 2.95 -1.53
N ASP A 198 14.10 3.58 -1.62
CA ASP A 198 15.16 3.18 -2.56
C ASP A 198 16.00 1.99 -2.04
N GLY A 199 15.70 1.47 -0.84
CA GLY A 199 16.49 0.41 -0.21
C GLY A 199 17.85 0.86 0.33
N ALA A 200 18.22 2.12 0.14
CA ALA A 200 19.52 2.70 0.46
C ALA A 200 19.42 3.92 1.40
N GLY A 201 18.35 3.95 2.21
CA GLY A 201 18.13 4.97 3.24
C GLY A 201 17.42 6.24 2.75
N THR A 202 16.97 6.29 1.50
CA THR A 202 16.01 7.32 1.02
C THR A 202 14.61 6.74 0.97
N ALA A 203 13.63 7.58 1.30
CA ALA A 203 12.24 7.30 0.97
C ALA A 203 11.53 8.54 0.43
N PHE A 204 10.39 8.28 -0.21
CA PHE A 204 9.53 9.28 -0.83
C PHE A 204 8.11 9.16 -0.30
N SER A 205 7.44 10.30 -0.16
CA SER A 205 6.00 10.39 0.06
C SER A 205 5.47 11.72 -0.48
N SER A 206 4.16 11.90 -0.48
CA SER A 206 3.58 13.25 -0.52
C SER A 206 3.63 13.92 0.86
N GLU A 207 3.37 15.22 0.90
CA GLU A 207 3.25 15.99 2.14
C GLU A 207 2.04 15.58 3.01
N LEU A 208 1.16 14.69 2.52
CA LEU A 208 0.05 14.12 3.29
C LEU A 208 0.51 13.54 4.64
N VAL A 209 1.67 12.88 4.70
CA VAL A 209 2.21 12.33 5.96
C VAL A 209 2.43 13.41 7.03
N VAL A 210 2.79 14.63 6.63
CA VAL A 210 2.95 15.76 7.55
C VAL A 210 1.59 16.33 7.93
N GLU A 211 0.66 16.43 6.98
CA GLU A 211 -0.70 16.93 7.23
C GLU A 211 -1.48 16.04 8.20
N GLU A 212 -1.37 14.72 8.04
CA GLU A 212 -2.07 13.71 8.85
C GLU A 212 -1.45 13.49 10.23
N ASN A 213 -0.18 13.83 10.42
CA ASN A 213 0.48 13.76 11.72
C ASN A 213 0.60 15.13 12.42
N GLY A 214 0.33 16.23 11.70
CA GLY A 214 0.38 17.59 12.20
C GLY A 214 -0.85 18.02 13.00
N PRO A 215 -1.07 19.34 13.20
CA PRO A 215 -2.20 19.87 13.95
C PRO A 215 -3.58 19.54 13.38
N SER A 216 -3.64 19.22 12.08
CA SER A 216 -4.83 18.77 11.35
C SER A 216 -5.08 17.25 11.43
N GLY A 217 -4.11 16.50 11.98
CA GLY A 217 -4.18 15.04 12.10
C GLY A 217 -5.38 14.58 12.91
N GLN A 218 -6.08 13.54 12.42
CA GLN A 218 -7.29 13.02 13.04
C GLN A 218 -7.11 11.61 13.63
N PHE A 219 -6.06 10.90 13.22
CA PHE A 219 -5.86 9.48 13.50
C PHE A 219 -4.77 9.19 14.55
N ASN A 220 -3.79 10.07 14.70
CA ASN A 220 -2.80 10.05 15.78
C ASN A 220 -3.34 10.76 17.04
N GLN A 221 -2.72 10.47 18.17
CA GLN A 221 -2.89 11.18 19.44
C GLN A 221 -1.82 12.27 19.63
N THR A 222 -0.63 12.08 19.06
CA THR A 222 0.51 12.98 19.21
C THR A 222 0.69 13.84 17.97
N VAL A 223 0.47 15.16 18.10
CA VAL A 223 0.78 16.13 17.03
C VAL A 223 2.30 16.19 16.81
N ARG A 224 2.73 16.09 15.56
CA ARG A 224 4.14 16.12 15.15
C ARG A 224 4.44 17.26 14.19
N THR A 225 5.64 17.80 14.33
CA THR A 225 6.30 18.64 13.35
C THR A 225 6.88 17.78 12.22
N PRO A 226 7.18 18.36 11.05
CA PRO A 226 7.86 17.63 9.96
C PRO A 226 9.16 16.95 10.41
N ALA A 227 9.96 17.60 11.26
CA ALA A 227 11.22 17.03 11.75
C ALA A 227 11.00 15.84 12.70
N GLU A 228 9.90 15.82 13.45
CA GLU A 228 9.51 14.67 14.28
C GLU A 228 9.00 13.51 13.41
N VAL A 229 8.28 13.78 12.32
CA VAL A 229 7.94 12.75 11.32
C VAL A 229 9.22 12.16 10.73
N ASP A 230 10.17 12.98 10.29
CA ASP A 230 11.46 12.51 9.77
C ASP A 230 12.22 11.66 10.82
N SER A 231 12.15 12.04 12.10
CA SER A 231 12.73 11.26 13.19
C SER A 231 12.07 9.90 13.38
N MET A 232 10.74 9.81 13.24
CA MET A 232 10.01 8.54 13.29
C MET A 232 10.42 7.60 12.16
N MET A 233 10.48 8.11 10.93
CA MET A 233 10.94 7.35 9.76
C MET A 233 12.38 6.88 9.95
N LYS A 234 13.25 7.72 10.49
CA LYS A 234 14.62 7.30 10.81
C LYS A 234 14.67 6.20 11.87
N TRP A 235 13.98 6.38 12.99
CA TRP A 235 14.06 5.46 14.13
C TRP A 235 13.47 4.08 13.86
N PHE A 236 12.33 4.02 13.16
CA PHE A 236 11.64 2.76 12.91
C PHE A 236 12.03 2.11 11.59
N MET A 237 12.44 2.90 10.59
CA MET A 237 12.61 2.44 9.21
C MET A 237 14.03 2.64 8.65
N GLY A 238 14.91 3.32 9.38
CA GLY A 238 16.28 3.58 8.91
C GLY A 238 16.34 4.56 7.74
N ILE A 239 15.29 5.36 7.53
CA ILE A 239 15.26 6.37 6.49
C ILE A 239 16.09 7.58 6.93
N GLU A 240 17.25 7.76 6.30
CA GLU A 240 18.17 8.86 6.56
C GLU A 240 17.79 10.13 5.80
N ARG A 241 17.16 9.97 4.62
CA ARG A 241 16.69 11.06 3.78
C ARG A 241 15.24 10.84 3.38
N TYR A 242 14.34 11.67 3.90
CA TYR A 242 12.92 11.59 3.57
C TYR A 242 12.51 12.73 2.62
N VAL A 243 12.19 12.39 1.37
CA VAL A 243 11.81 13.34 0.32
C VAL A 243 10.29 13.44 0.26
N ARG A 244 9.75 14.64 0.49
CA ARG A 244 8.30 14.88 0.49
C ARG A 244 7.93 15.82 -0.65
N MET A 245 6.98 15.41 -1.47
CA MET A 245 6.44 16.19 -2.59
C MET A 245 5.11 16.83 -2.21
N SER A 246 4.83 18.03 -2.73
CA SER A 246 3.51 18.63 -2.53
C SER A 246 2.41 17.76 -3.14
N THR A 247 1.28 17.70 -2.45
CA THR A 247 0.12 16.90 -2.87
C THR A 247 -0.41 17.37 -4.23
N LEU A 248 -0.94 16.43 -5.00
CA LEU A 248 -1.53 16.75 -6.30
C LEU A 248 -2.99 17.22 -6.13
N PRO A 249 -3.42 18.29 -6.82
CA PRO A 249 -4.77 18.88 -6.64
C PRO A 249 -5.96 17.94 -6.89
N TYR A 250 -5.82 16.98 -7.80
CA TYR A 250 -6.92 16.12 -8.25
C TYR A 250 -6.71 14.63 -7.94
N ASP A 251 -5.55 14.25 -7.41
CA ASP A 251 -5.35 12.97 -6.75
C ASP A 251 -6.12 12.99 -5.42
N GLY A 252 -7.27 12.33 -5.38
CA GLY A 252 -8.20 12.38 -4.24
C GLY A 252 -7.71 11.70 -2.96
N ILE A 253 -6.58 10.99 -3.00
CA ILE A 253 -5.94 10.38 -1.82
C ILE A 253 -4.51 10.85 -1.60
N HIS A 254 -3.94 11.64 -2.51
CA HIS A 254 -2.60 12.21 -2.42
C HIS A 254 -1.48 11.17 -2.25
N HIS A 255 -1.61 10.00 -2.87
CA HIS A 255 -0.63 8.92 -2.79
C HIS A 255 0.38 9.02 -3.95
N ILE A 256 1.66 8.79 -3.65
CA ILE A 256 2.70 8.82 -4.68
C ILE A 256 2.61 7.66 -5.68
N ASP A 257 2.08 6.50 -5.27
CA ASP A 257 1.88 5.36 -6.16
C ASP A 257 0.85 5.59 -7.28
N MET A 258 0.13 6.71 -7.23
CA MET A 258 -0.79 7.13 -8.29
C MET A 258 -0.09 7.86 -9.44
N HIS A 259 1.16 8.31 -9.25
CA HIS A 259 1.85 9.14 -10.25
C HIS A 259 3.36 8.90 -10.34
N MET A 260 3.96 8.14 -9.43
CA MET A 260 5.39 7.87 -9.38
C MET A 260 5.65 6.42 -8.95
N LYS A 261 6.76 5.84 -9.43
CA LYS A 261 7.31 4.55 -8.99
C LYS A 261 8.83 4.60 -9.05
N LEU A 262 9.50 4.07 -8.02
CA LEU A 262 10.93 3.79 -8.10
C LEU A 262 11.13 2.50 -8.89
N LEU A 263 11.96 2.53 -9.94
CA LEU A 263 12.29 1.33 -10.73
C LEU A 263 13.59 0.66 -10.26
N ASP A 264 14.49 1.47 -9.71
CA ASP A 264 15.76 1.11 -9.08
C ASP A 264 16.19 2.27 -8.16
N GLU A 265 17.43 2.23 -7.67
CA GLU A 265 18.00 3.21 -6.74
C GLU A 265 18.14 4.65 -7.31
N GLU A 266 18.06 4.83 -8.62
CA GLU A 266 18.26 6.13 -9.28
C GLU A 266 17.22 6.51 -10.34
N THR A 267 16.27 5.64 -10.65
CA THR A 267 15.29 5.83 -11.72
C THR A 267 13.87 6.03 -11.19
N LEU A 268 13.28 7.18 -11.51
CA LEU A 268 11.90 7.51 -11.21
C LEU A 268 11.03 7.35 -12.46
N LEU A 269 10.08 6.41 -12.44
CA LEU A 269 8.98 6.36 -13.39
C LEU A 269 7.90 7.35 -12.94
N VAL A 270 7.56 8.34 -13.76
CA VAL A 270 6.59 9.39 -13.39
C VAL A 270 5.55 9.59 -14.49
N GLY A 271 4.28 9.64 -14.08
CA GLY A 271 3.14 9.94 -14.94
C GLY A 271 3.32 11.24 -15.74
N GLU A 272 2.82 11.26 -16.96
CA GLU A 272 2.85 12.41 -17.85
C GLU A 272 1.45 12.73 -18.35
N PHE A 273 0.94 13.88 -17.92
CA PHE A 273 -0.27 14.48 -18.47
C PHE A 273 0.07 15.34 -19.70
N PRO A 274 -0.90 15.59 -20.60
CA PRO A 274 -0.75 16.67 -21.58
C PRO A 274 -0.43 18.00 -20.89
N VAL A 275 0.38 18.84 -21.55
CA VAL A 275 0.83 20.13 -21.00
C VAL A 275 -0.34 20.98 -20.51
N GLY A 276 -0.29 21.39 -19.24
CA GLY A 276 -1.29 22.26 -18.63
C GLY A 276 -2.60 21.57 -18.21
N VAL A 277 -2.70 20.24 -18.32
CA VAL A 277 -3.92 19.48 -18.03
C VAL A 277 -3.81 18.77 -16.68
N SER A 278 -4.92 18.75 -15.93
CA SER A 278 -5.07 18.01 -14.68
C SER A 278 -3.96 18.35 -13.68
N ASP A 279 -3.37 17.35 -13.03
CA ASP A 279 -2.27 17.52 -12.08
C ASP A 279 -0.90 17.77 -12.73
N GLY A 280 -0.82 17.74 -14.07
CA GLY A 280 0.42 17.94 -14.83
C GLY A 280 1.27 19.11 -14.34
N PRO A 281 0.72 20.34 -14.20
CA PRO A 281 1.49 21.48 -13.71
C PRO A 281 2.12 21.30 -12.33
N GLN A 282 1.41 20.68 -11.37
CA GLN A 282 1.96 20.43 -10.03
C GLN A 282 2.97 19.29 -10.05
N LEU A 283 2.71 18.25 -10.85
CA LEU A 283 3.64 17.12 -11.01
C LEU A 283 4.98 17.57 -11.60
N GLU A 284 4.98 18.45 -12.61
CA GLU A 284 6.22 19.02 -13.15
C GLU A 284 6.98 19.89 -12.13
N GLN A 285 6.26 20.59 -11.25
CA GLN A 285 6.89 21.34 -10.15
C GLN A 285 7.54 20.41 -9.13
N ASN A 286 6.88 19.30 -8.78
CA ASN A 286 7.43 18.27 -7.91
C ASN A 286 8.70 17.64 -8.51
N LEU A 287 8.71 17.37 -9.83
CA LEU A 287 9.89 16.88 -10.53
C LEU A 287 11.05 17.88 -10.53
N GLN A 288 10.77 19.16 -10.77
CA GLN A 288 11.78 20.22 -10.70
C GLN A 288 12.33 20.37 -9.28
N PHE A 289 11.47 20.25 -8.26
CA PHE A 289 11.87 20.24 -6.87
C PHE A 289 12.83 19.08 -6.58
N ILE A 290 12.50 17.85 -7.02
CA ILE A 290 13.39 16.70 -6.86
C ILE A 290 14.75 16.96 -7.54
N ALA A 291 14.73 17.31 -8.83
CA ALA A 291 15.93 17.51 -9.64
C ALA A 291 16.84 18.64 -9.11
N SER A 292 16.27 19.64 -8.41
CA SER A 292 17.03 20.78 -7.89
C SER A 292 17.62 20.54 -6.49
N ASN A 293 17.05 19.61 -5.72
CA ASN A 293 17.38 19.46 -4.29
C ASN A 293 17.99 18.11 -3.94
N TYR A 294 17.84 17.10 -4.80
CA TYR A 294 18.23 15.74 -4.48
C TYR A 294 18.94 15.03 -5.63
N ASN A 295 19.92 14.22 -5.26
CA ASN A 295 20.56 13.23 -6.11
C ASN A 295 20.15 11.82 -5.66
N SER A 296 20.30 10.83 -6.53
CA SER A 296 20.19 9.41 -6.23
C SER A 296 21.17 8.99 -5.13
N THR A 297 21.05 7.75 -4.66
CA THR A 297 22.01 7.18 -3.70
C THR A 297 23.44 7.16 -4.23
N TYR A 298 23.63 7.16 -5.55
CA TYR A 298 24.94 7.22 -6.21
C TYR A 298 25.50 8.64 -6.35
N GLY A 299 24.77 9.66 -5.89
CA GLY A 299 25.20 11.06 -5.96
C GLY A 299 25.03 11.70 -7.35
N THR A 300 24.36 11.02 -8.27
CA THR A 300 23.96 11.51 -9.61
C THR A 300 22.53 12.06 -9.57
N PRO A 301 22.13 12.96 -10.49
CA PRO A 301 20.72 13.33 -10.63
C PRO A 301 19.87 12.08 -10.92
N TYR A 302 18.64 12.03 -10.39
CA TYR A 302 17.71 10.94 -10.71
C TYR A 302 17.41 10.89 -12.21
N GLU A 303 17.39 9.68 -12.77
CA GLU A 303 16.90 9.43 -14.11
C GLU A 303 15.36 9.48 -14.11
N LEU A 304 14.77 10.16 -15.08
CA LEU A 304 13.32 10.31 -15.19
C LEU A 304 12.79 9.52 -16.39
N VAL A 305 11.98 8.50 -16.13
CA VAL A 305 11.21 7.79 -17.14
C VAL A 305 9.79 8.35 -17.13
N ARG A 306 9.39 9.02 -18.22
CA ARG A 306 8.03 9.57 -18.36
C ARG A 306 7.10 8.52 -18.97
N ILE A 307 5.91 8.35 -18.37
CA ILE A 307 4.90 7.39 -18.83
C ILE A 307 3.53 8.07 -18.94
N PRO A 308 2.79 7.92 -20.05
CA PRO A 308 1.55 8.66 -20.25
C PRO A 308 0.50 8.29 -19.20
N MET A 309 -0.18 9.30 -18.65
CA MET A 309 -1.39 9.09 -17.86
C MET A 309 -2.56 8.81 -18.82
N PRO A 310 -3.28 7.68 -18.73
CA PRO A 310 -4.39 7.39 -19.62
C PRO A 310 -5.62 8.27 -19.31
N PRO A 311 -6.25 8.90 -20.31
CA PRO A 311 -7.53 9.55 -20.09
C PRO A 311 -8.67 8.54 -19.86
N SER A 312 -9.79 9.06 -19.37
CA SER A 312 -11.07 8.36 -19.40
C SER A 312 -11.52 8.07 -20.85
N THR A 313 -12.53 7.21 -21.03
CA THR A 313 -13.05 6.86 -22.36
C THR A 313 -13.46 8.07 -23.20
N GLY A 314 -13.95 9.15 -22.57
CA GLY A 314 -14.29 10.42 -23.22
C GLY A 314 -13.14 11.39 -23.44
N GLY A 315 -11.88 11.00 -23.19
CA GLY A 315 -10.70 11.86 -23.32
C GLY A 315 -10.45 12.81 -22.13
N ALA A 316 -11.30 12.76 -21.09
CA ALA A 316 -11.18 13.59 -19.91
C ALA A 316 -10.13 13.05 -18.93
N TYR A 317 -9.49 13.98 -18.22
CA TYR A 317 -8.59 13.74 -17.09
C TYR A 317 -9.23 14.26 -15.80
N PRO A 318 -8.73 13.88 -14.61
CA PRO A 318 -9.15 14.47 -13.34
C PRO A 318 -9.08 16.02 -13.38
N PRO A 319 -10.03 16.72 -12.74
CA PRO A 319 -11.11 16.19 -11.91
C PRO A 319 -12.38 15.81 -12.70
N GLN A 320 -12.38 15.91 -14.04
CA GLN A 320 -13.54 15.58 -14.88
C GLN A 320 -13.53 14.12 -15.40
N GLY A 321 -12.52 13.33 -15.03
CA GLY A 321 -12.35 11.94 -15.42
C GLY A 321 -11.71 11.09 -14.32
N TYR A 322 -11.58 9.80 -14.60
CA TYR A 322 -10.90 8.83 -13.73
C TYR A 322 -9.39 9.09 -13.66
N TYR A 323 -8.83 8.82 -12.49
CA TYR A 323 -7.40 8.82 -12.25
C TYR A 323 -6.83 7.45 -12.66
N ARG A 324 -6.30 7.35 -13.88
CA ARG A 324 -5.66 6.14 -14.41
C ARG A 324 -4.17 6.36 -14.51
N THR A 325 -3.38 5.33 -14.22
CA THR A 325 -1.93 5.44 -14.13
C THR A 325 -1.26 4.10 -14.35
N TYR A 326 -0.14 4.08 -15.06
CA TYR A 326 0.72 2.90 -15.16
C TYR A 326 1.74 2.83 -14.02
N ALA A 327 1.87 3.89 -13.21
CA ALA A 327 2.79 3.94 -12.08
C ALA A 327 2.34 3.03 -10.92
N ASN A 328 1.04 2.73 -10.82
CA ASN A 328 0.47 1.81 -9.84
C ASN A 328 0.71 0.34 -10.24
N ASN A 329 1.94 0.02 -10.64
CA ASN A 329 2.41 -1.33 -10.94
C ASN A 329 3.00 -1.98 -9.68
N LEU A 330 3.20 -3.29 -9.74
CA LEU A 330 3.68 -4.11 -8.62
C LEU A 330 4.86 -4.98 -9.06
N PHE A 331 5.97 -4.88 -8.34
CA PHE A 331 7.11 -5.80 -8.48
C PHE A 331 6.86 -7.08 -7.69
N ILE A 332 7.13 -8.22 -8.32
CA ILE A 332 7.10 -9.55 -7.70
C ILE A 332 8.26 -10.36 -8.29
N ASN A 333 9.42 -10.32 -7.64
CA ASN A 333 10.64 -10.99 -8.11
C ASN A 333 10.89 -10.72 -9.61
N GLY A 334 10.84 -11.73 -10.48
CA GLY A 334 11.09 -11.57 -11.91
C GLY A 334 9.94 -10.96 -12.72
N THR A 335 8.79 -10.67 -12.11
CA THR A 335 7.57 -10.22 -12.80
C THR A 335 7.14 -8.83 -12.31
N VAL A 336 6.66 -7.99 -13.24
CA VAL A 336 6.01 -6.71 -12.93
C VAL A 336 4.59 -6.71 -13.49
N LEU A 337 3.61 -6.52 -12.60
CA LEU A 337 2.20 -6.45 -12.96
C LEU A 337 1.78 -4.99 -13.14
N VAL A 338 1.22 -4.68 -14.30
CA VAL A 338 0.90 -3.31 -14.71
C VAL A 338 -0.59 -3.19 -14.97
N PRO A 339 -1.30 -2.23 -14.35
CA PRO A 339 -2.69 -1.98 -14.69
C PRO A 339 -2.79 -1.49 -16.14
N THR A 340 -3.76 -2.01 -16.86
CA THR A 340 -4.09 -1.63 -18.24
C THR A 340 -5.55 -1.19 -18.28
N TYR A 341 -5.87 -0.31 -19.23
CA TYR A 341 -7.18 0.35 -19.23
C TYR A 341 -7.79 0.45 -20.62
N ARG A 342 -6.96 0.73 -21.62
CA ARG A 342 -7.35 1.00 -23.01
C ARG A 342 -6.17 0.72 -23.93
N GLU A 343 -6.34 -0.23 -24.84
CA GLU A 343 -5.28 -0.72 -25.75
C GLU A 343 -4.51 0.41 -26.48
N GLU A 344 -5.20 1.51 -26.81
CA GLU A 344 -4.64 2.69 -27.48
C GLU A 344 -3.51 3.38 -26.68
N TYR A 345 -3.55 3.33 -25.34
CA TYR A 345 -2.50 3.85 -24.45
C TYR A 345 -1.63 2.72 -23.89
N ASP A 346 -2.21 1.55 -23.63
CA ASP A 346 -1.54 0.44 -22.95
C ASP A 346 -0.33 -0.05 -23.73
N THR A 347 -0.40 -0.06 -25.07
CA THR A 347 0.73 -0.42 -25.92
C THR A 347 1.96 0.45 -25.66
N THR A 348 1.75 1.74 -25.43
CA THR A 348 2.85 2.68 -25.14
C THR A 348 3.36 2.52 -23.71
N GLY A 349 2.46 2.46 -22.72
CA GLY A 349 2.83 2.28 -21.31
C GLY A 349 3.62 0.99 -21.07
N LEU A 350 3.13 -0.13 -21.60
CA LEU A 350 3.81 -1.43 -21.49
C LEU A 350 5.15 -1.45 -22.23
N ARG A 351 5.28 -0.77 -23.37
CA ARG A 351 6.55 -0.69 -24.09
C ARG A 351 7.59 0.07 -23.26
N ILE A 352 7.23 1.23 -22.71
CA ILE A 352 8.13 2.04 -21.85
C ILE A 352 8.62 1.19 -20.68
N LEU A 353 7.70 0.54 -19.95
CA LEU A 353 8.07 -0.31 -18.81
C LEU A 353 8.99 -1.47 -19.21
N ARG A 354 8.75 -2.12 -20.35
CA ARG A 354 9.63 -3.21 -20.85
C ARG A 354 11.02 -2.72 -21.24
N GLU A 355 11.13 -1.51 -21.79
CA GLU A 355 12.41 -0.89 -22.13
C GLU A 355 13.17 -0.45 -20.87
N SER A 356 12.45 0.03 -19.84
CA SER A 356 13.02 0.48 -18.58
C SER A 356 13.32 -0.64 -17.57
N LEU A 357 12.72 -1.82 -17.74
CA LEU A 357 12.89 -2.97 -16.83
C LEU A 357 13.45 -4.20 -17.56
N PRO A 358 14.65 -4.11 -18.14
CA PRO A 358 15.25 -5.24 -18.84
C PRO A 358 15.43 -6.43 -17.88
N GLY A 359 14.99 -7.61 -18.29
CA GLY A 359 15.05 -8.83 -17.49
C GLY A 359 13.74 -9.17 -16.76
N TYR A 360 12.87 -8.19 -16.54
CA TYR A 360 11.56 -8.44 -15.93
C TYR A 360 10.52 -8.90 -16.95
N ARG A 361 9.62 -9.78 -16.51
CA ARG A 361 8.40 -10.16 -17.22
C ARG A 361 7.30 -9.13 -16.93
N VAL A 362 7.12 -8.17 -17.83
CA VAL A 362 6.08 -7.12 -17.69
C VAL A 362 4.73 -7.60 -18.24
N ILE A 363 3.75 -7.78 -17.35
CA ILE A 363 2.42 -8.31 -17.63
C ILE A 363 1.33 -7.25 -17.38
N GLY A 364 0.48 -7.01 -18.38
CA GLY A 364 -0.69 -6.16 -18.24
C GLY A 364 -1.88 -6.90 -17.60
N ILE A 365 -2.59 -6.23 -16.70
CA ILE A 365 -3.86 -6.69 -16.10
C ILE A 365 -4.93 -5.63 -16.39
N ASP A 366 -6.04 -6.02 -16.99
CA ASP A 366 -7.17 -5.12 -17.28
C ASP A 366 -7.89 -4.71 -15.98
N CYS A 367 -7.87 -3.40 -15.67
CA CYS A 367 -8.27 -2.83 -14.38
C CYS A 367 -9.41 -1.80 -14.47
#